data_AF-A0A955QIM2-F1
#
_entry.id   AF-A0A955QIM2-F1
#
_cell.length_a   1.000
_cell.length_b   1.000
_cell.length_c   1.000
_cell.angle_alpha   90.00
_cell.angle_beta   90.00
_cell.angle_gamma   90.00
#
_symmetry.space_group_name_H-M   'P 1'
#
loop_
_entity.id
_entity.type
_entity.pdbx_description
1 polymer ?
#
loop_
_entity_poly.entity_id
_entity_poly.type
_entity_poly.pdbx_seq_one_letter_code
_entity_poly.pdbx_strand_id
1 'polypeptide(L)'
;MDHLPTQLSLIENPSPDDLPGEPAGEGSQEKVRKTLSVIENRLLKANDIISSADDPDALFQHSIFCQTCMPYRDPGEATRIWERTQGFAHLRMEAGAALNPHTKKWVDVGLPFGPKPRLIMAYLNTEALRAGSAEIEVQDSLTAFIKRLNLSTDGRSIRTVRDQLARLSASDFRLGYAQGDEATTIKATIIMGFNLWFPKDLRQRVLWPSSVKFSPAYFESLVQHAVPLNETALSALSHSAMALDIYAWMAQRLHRVRTRQLVPWVSLHDQFGQGYAAMFKFRQVFKTALGQVAAVYPEARFDLHEKGMYLHNSPPPVLKKLVTKL
;
A
#
# COMPACT_ATOMS: atom_id res chain seq x y z
N MET A 1 40.28 -56.45 79.58
CA MET A 1 38.90 -56.19 79.17
C MET A 1 38.66 -54.69 79.11
N ASP A 2 38.92 -53.95 78.05
CA ASP A 2 39.71 -54.13 76.83
C ASP A 2 39.78 -52.76 76.16
N HIS A 3 41.00 -52.40 75.73
CA HIS A 3 41.35 -51.78 74.45
C HIS A 3 40.66 -50.49 73.95
N LEU A 4 41.49 -49.43 73.86
CA LEU A 4 41.59 -48.42 72.77
C LEU A 4 41.70 -49.07 71.36
N PRO A 5 41.93 -48.34 70.26
CA PRO A 5 41.22 -47.23 69.60
C PRO A 5 41.04 -47.61 68.09
N THR A 6 41.21 -46.69 67.13
CA THR A 6 41.75 -46.86 65.72
C THR A 6 40.83 -46.18 64.68
N GLN A 7 41.19 -45.03 64.10
CA GLN A 7 42.16 -44.74 63.00
C GLN A 7 41.71 -45.13 61.58
N LEU A 8 41.92 -44.16 60.68
CA LEU A 8 41.74 -44.17 59.22
C LEU A 8 42.47 -45.34 58.53
N SER A 9 41.92 -45.78 57.39
CA SER A 9 42.71 -46.31 56.28
C SER A 9 42.16 -45.85 54.93
N LEU A 10 43.08 -45.34 54.11
CA LEU A 10 42.97 -45.03 52.68
C LEU A 10 42.60 -46.30 51.89
N ILE A 11 41.73 -46.16 50.87
CA ILE A 11 41.63 -47.13 49.77
C ILE A 11 41.67 -46.38 48.45
N GLU A 12 42.53 -46.91 47.59
CA GLU A 12 42.99 -46.42 46.29
C GLU A 12 41.89 -46.45 45.20
N ASN A 13 41.99 -45.54 44.23
CA ASN A 13 41.16 -45.52 43.03
C ASN A 13 41.62 -46.59 42.02
N PRO A 14 40.70 -47.32 41.36
CA PRO A 14 41.04 -48.13 40.19
C PRO A 14 41.12 -47.31 38.88
N SER A 15 41.96 -47.83 37.99
CA SER A 15 42.42 -47.33 36.68
C SER A 15 41.35 -47.37 35.57
N PRO A 16 41.50 -46.59 34.46
CA PRO A 16 40.48 -46.41 33.43
C PRO A 16 40.67 -47.43 32.31
N ASP A 17 39.72 -48.35 32.09
CA ASP A 17 39.56 -49.03 30.77
C ASP A 17 38.32 -49.94 30.60
N ASP A 18 37.32 -49.93 31.48
CA ASP A 18 36.09 -50.75 31.28
C ASP A 18 34.80 -49.93 31.43
N LEU A 19 34.39 -49.23 30.35
CA LEU A 19 33.01 -48.78 30.16
C LEU A 19 32.54 -49.11 28.73
N PRO A 20 31.34 -49.70 28.54
CA PRO A 20 30.80 -49.98 27.22
C PRO A 20 30.47 -48.68 26.47
N GLY A 21 30.79 -48.63 25.18
CA GLY A 21 30.59 -47.45 24.33
C GLY A 21 29.14 -46.97 24.26
N GLU A 22 28.97 -45.66 24.42
CA GLU A 22 27.72 -44.95 24.10
C GLU A 22 27.41 -45.09 22.61
N PRO A 23 26.15 -45.40 22.21
CA PRO A 23 25.77 -45.28 20.82
C PRO A 23 25.73 -43.79 20.44
N ALA A 24 26.46 -43.43 19.40
CA ALA A 24 26.40 -42.13 18.75
C ALA A 24 24.97 -41.87 18.27
N GLY A 25 24.21 -41.08 19.04
CA GLY A 25 22.95 -40.51 18.57
C GLY A 25 23.25 -39.43 17.53
N GLU A 26 23.18 -39.80 16.25
CA GLU A 26 23.01 -38.84 15.16
C GLU A 26 21.69 -38.09 15.39
N GLY A 27 21.77 -36.98 16.13
CA GLY A 27 20.72 -35.98 16.19
C GLY A 27 20.61 -35.30 14.83
N SER A 28 19.82 -35.89 13.94
CA SER A 28 19.31 -35.21 12.75
C SER A 28 18.53 -33.97 13.22
N GLN A 29 19.21 -32.82 13.21
CA GLN A 29 18.55 -31.52 13.30
C GLN A 29 17.72 -31.32 12.04
N GLU A 30 16.51 -31.87 12.06
CA GLU A 30 15.48 -31.58 11.08
C GLU A 30 15.13 -30.11 11.23
N LYS A 31 15.77 -29.25 10.42
CA LYS A 31 15.42 -27.84 10.28
C LYS A 31 13.94 -27.78 9.96
N VAL A 32 13.11 -27.46 10.96
CA VAL A 32 11.69 -27.18 10.78
C VAL A 32 11.58 -26.13 9.68
N ARG A 33 11.20 -26.56 8.47
CA ARG A 33 10.98 -25.69 7.32
C ARG A 33 9.79 -24.82 7.69
N LYS A 34 10.06 -23.62 8.21
CA LYS A 34 9.03 -22.65 8.56
C LYS A 34 8.18 -22.38 7.31
N THR A 35 6.93 -22.81 7.33
CA THR A 35 6.01 -22.58 6.22
C THR A 35 5.75 -21.08 6.12
N LEU A 36 6.02 -20.53 4.94
CA LEU A 36 5.78 -19.12 4.65
C LEU A 36 4.28 -18.81 4.76
N SER A 37 3.96 -17.65 5.34
CA SER A 37 2.58 -17.14 5.36
C SER A 37 2.08 -16.82 3.95
N VAL A 38 0.76 -16.65 3.81
CA VAL A 38 0.13 -16.25 2.54
C VAL A 38 0.71 -14.92 2.03
N ILE A 39 0.99 -13.98 2.93
CA ILE A 39 1.55 -12.67 2.59
C ILE A 39 3.01 -12.83 2.12
N GLU A 40 3.84 -13.57 2.87
CA GLU A 40 5.25 -13.79 2.49
C GLU A 40 5.36 -14.49 1.14
N ASN A 41 4.57 -15.55 0.90
CA ASN A 41 4.55 -16.24 -0.39
C ASN A 41 4.16 -15.31 -1.54
N ARG A 42 3.18 -14.42 -1.34
CA ARG A 42 2.76 -13.46 -2.36
C ARG A 42 3.87 -12.44 -2.65
N LEU A 43 4.54 -11.93 -1.62
CA LEU A 43 5.62 -10.95 -1.78
C LEU A 43 6.84 -11.58 -2.47
N LEU A 44 7.19 -12.82 -2.13
CA LEU A 44 8.27 -13.55 -2.79
C LEU A 44 7.98 -13.78 -4.27
N LYS A 45 6.78 -14.28 -4.61
CA LYS A 45 6.37 -14.43 -6.02
C LYS A 45 6.42 -13.11 -6.78
N ALA A 46 6.00 -12.01 -6.15
CA ALA A 46 6.07 -10.69 -6.76
C ALA A 46 7.52 -10.22 -6.95
N ASN A 47 8.41 -10.49 -5.97
CA ASN A 47 9.82 -10.18 -6.08
C ASN A 47 10.48 -10.91 -7.25
N ASP A 48 10.20 -12.21 -7.41
CA ASP A 48 10.73 -13.03 -8.51
C ASP A 48 10.30 -12.44 -9.86
N ILE A 49 9.00 -12.11 -10.01
CA ILE A 49 8.47 -11.48 -11.23
C ILE A 49 9.17 -10.14 -11.49
N ILE A 50 9.25 -9.27 -10.48
CA ILE A 50 9.85 -7.93 -10.62
C ILE A 50 11.33 -8.03 -11.01
N SER A 51 12.09 -8.91 -10.36
CA SER A 51 13.53 -9.06 -10.59
C SER A 51 13.86 -9.69 -11.95
N SER A 52 12.90 -10.41 -12.55
CA SER A 52 13.05 -11.06 -13.86
C SER A 52 12.49 -10.25 -15.03
N ALA A 53 11.80 -9.13 -14.77
CA ALA A 53 11.12 -8.35 -15.79
C ALA A 53 12.04 -7.28 -16.38
N ASP A 54 12.37 -7.38 -17.67
CA ASP A 54 13.12 -6.35 -18.40
C ASP A 54 12.29 -5.06 -18.60
N ASP A 55 10.97 -5.20 -18.75
CA ASP A 55 10.04 -4.11 -18.99
C ASP A 55 8.74 -4.32 -18.19
N PRO A 56 8.69 -3.89 -16.91
CA PRO A 56 7.54 -4.13 -16.08
C PRO A 56 6.34 -3.26 -16.48
N ASP A 57 5.15 -3.86 -16.44
CA ASP A 57 3.89 -3.12 -16.57
C ASP A 57 3.80 -2.02 -15.50
N ALA A 58 3.32 -0.85 -15.94
CA ALA A 58 3.24 0.34 -15.11
C ALA A 58 1.79 0.82 -14.98
N LEU A 59 1.39 1.09 -13.73
CA LEU A 59 0.22 1.92 -13.43
C LEU A 59 0.68 3.30 -12.98
N PHE A 60 -0.11 4.33 -13.27
CA PHE A 60 0.24 5.72 -12.97
C PHE A 60 -0.58 6.25 -11.81
N GLN A 61 0.08 6.91 -10.87
CA GLN A 61 -0.57 7.64 -9.79
C GLN A 61 -0.27 9.14 -9.90
N HIS A 62 -1.24 9.99 -9.54
CA HIS A 62 -0.97 11.43 -9.45
C HIS A 62 -0.02 11.71 -8.28
N SER A 63 1.02 12.53 -8.49
CA SER A 63 2.05 12.79 -7.46
C SER A 63 1.48 13.25 -6.10
N ILE A 64 0.37 14.00 -6.11
CA ILE A 64 -0.34 14.40 -4.88
C ILE A 64 -0.68 13.18 -4.01
N PHE A 65 -1.13 12.06 -4.59
CA PHE A 65 -1.51 10.85 -3.86
C PHE A 65 -0.29 10.00 -3.47
N CYS A 66 0.90 10.28 -4.03
CA CYS A 66 2.17 9.73 -3.56
C CYS A 66 2.71 10.49 -2.35
N GLN A 67 2.31 11.75 -2.16
CA GLN A 67 2.78 12.62 -1.09
C GLN A 67 1.78 12.73 0.07
N THR A 68 0.49 12.70 -0.26
CA THR A 68 -0.64 12.81 0.65
C THR A 68 -1.49 11.54 0.60
N CYS A 69 -2.00 11.12 1.75
CA CYS A 69 -2.65 9.81 1.88
C CYS A 69 -4.18 9.95 2.03
N MET A 70 -4.94 9.12 1.30
CA MET A 70 -6.35 8.90 1.62
C MET A 70 -6.50 8.25 3.01
N PRO A 71 -7.69 8.25 3.63
CA PRO A 71 -7.92 7.49 4.86
C PRO A 71 -7.49 6.01 4.75
N TYR A 72 -6.84 5.49 5.80
CA TYR A 72 -6.45 4.08 5.86
C TYR A 72 -7.59 3.15 6.29
N ARG A 73 -8.51 3.69 7.11
CA ARG A 73 -9.71 3.03 7.62
C ARG A 73 -10.90 3.93 7.36
N ASP A 74 -12.10 3.38 7.49
CA ASP A 74 -13.33 4.17 7.41
C ASP A 74 -13.27 5.27 8.49
N PRO A 75 -13.27 6.56 8.11
CA PRO A 75 -13.26 7.65 9.07
C PRO A 75 -14.62 7.86 9.75
N GLY A 76 -15.63 7.06 9.40
CA GLY A 76 -16.98 7.11 9.94
C GLY A 76 -17.84 8.19 9.27
N GLU A 77 -19.15 8.10 9.50
CA GLU A 77 -20.15 8.94 8.82
C GLU A 77 -20.04 10.43 9.18
N ALA A 78 -19.62 10.73 10.42
CA ALA A 78 -19.43 12.10 10.89
C ALA A 78 -18.27 12.83 10.20
N THR A 79 -17.29 12.10 9.68
CA THR A 79 -16.12 12.70 9.02
C THR A 79 -16.44 12.98 7.55
N ARG A 80 -16.78 14.23 7.26
CA ARG A 80 -17.13 14.70 5.91
C ARG A 80 -15.97 15.32 5.14
N ILE A 81 -14.93 15.79 5.85
CA ILE A 81 -13.77 16.46 5.26
C ILE A 81 -12.51 15.73 5.70
N TRP A 82 -11.59 15.57 4.76
CA TRP A 82 -10.28 15.00 5.00
C TRP A 82 -9.19 15.84 4.36
N GLU A 83 -8.23 16.27 5.16
CA GLU A 83 -7.13 17.10 4.69
C GLU A 83 -5.79 16.48 5.05
N ARG A 84 -4.85 16.51 4.11
CA ARG A 84 -3.46 16.09 4.31
C ARG A 84 -2.52 17.10 3.68
N THR A 85 -1.44 17.39 4.39
CA THR A 85 -0.37 18.25 3.92
C THR A 85 0.94 17.48 4.02
N GLN A 86 1.75 17.54 2.97
CA GLN A 86 3.14 17.15 3.03
C GLN A 86 4.01 18.09 2.21
N GLY A 87 4.83 18.88 2.90
CA GLY A 87 5.60 19.96 2.30
C GLY A 87 4.67 20.93 1.59
N PHE A 88 4.87 21.08 0.29
CA PHE A 88 4.11 21.97 -0.59
C PHE A 88 2.81 21.36 -1.12
N ALA A 89 2.59 20.06 -0.90
CA ALA A 89 1.45 19.32 -1.42
C ALA A 89 0.31 19.28 -0.40
N HIS A 90 -0.87 19.70 -0.83
CA HIS A 90 -2.08 19.73 -0.02
C HIS A 90 -3.19 18.94 -0.72
N LEU A 91 -3.81 18.01 -0.01
CA LEU A 91 -4.97 17.28 -0.47
C LEU A 91 -6.12 17.58 0.47
N ARG A 92 -7.26 17.99 -0.11
CA ARG A 92 -8.54 18.05 0.58
C ARG A 92 -9.54 17.17 -0.16
N MET A 93 -10.24 16.32 0.59
CA MET A 93 -11.33 15.50 0.10
C MET A 93 -12.59 15.86 0.86
N GLU A 94 -13.66 16.12 0.14
CA GLU A 94 -14.98 16.40 0.69
C GLU A 94 -15.90 15.28 0.25
N ALA A 95 -16.51 14.61 1.22
CA ALA A 95 -17.50 13.60 0.95
C ALA A 95 -18.79 14.26 0.44
N GLY A 96 -19.39 13.69 -0.59
CA GLY A 96 -20.66 14.18 -1.15
C GLY A 96 -21.85 13.28 -0.83
N ALA A 97 -22.90 13.42 -1.64
CA ALA A 97 -24.17 12.74 -1.47
C ALA A 97 -24.66 12.13 -2.79
N ALA A 98 -25.58 11.19 -2.69
CA ALA A 98 -26.16 10.47 -3.80
C ALA A 98 -27.69 10.45 -3.73
N LEU A 99 -28.37 10.63 -4.85
CA LEU A 99 -29.83 10.56 -4.90
C LEU A 99 -30.31 9.11 -4.83
N ASN A 100 -31.00 8.74 -3.75
CA ASN A 100 -31.61 7.41 -3.63
C ASN A 100 -32.80 7.28 -4.59
N PRO A 101 -32.80 6.30 -5.52
CA PRO A 101 -33.82 6.17 -6.54
C PRO A 101 -35.16 5.70 -5.97
N HIS A 102 -35.19 5.06 -4.79
CA HIS A 102 -36.41 4.58 -4.14
C HIS A 102 -37.05 5.67 -3.31
N THR A 103 -36.26 6.36 -2.48
CA THR A 103 -36.79 7.41 -1.57
C THR A 103 -36.83 8.80 -2.20
N LYS A 104 -36.15 8.99 -3.34
CA LYS A 104 -35.95 10.29 -4.01
C LYS A 104 -35.30 11.36 -3.12
N LYS A 105 -34.57 10.93 -2.09
CA LYS A 105 -33.83 11.81 -1.17
C LYS A 105 -32.33 11.67 -1.39
N TRP A 106 -31.61 12.77 -1.17
CA TRP A 106 -30.16 12.75 -1.06
C TRP A 106 -29.75 11.97 0.20
N VAL A 107 -28.75 11.12 0.05
CA VAL A 107 -28.14 10.36 1.15
C VAL A 107 -26.64 10.62 1.11
N ASP A 108 -26.08 10.92 2.28
CA ASP A 108 -24.65 11.13 2.42
C ASP A 108 -23.87 9.85 2.10
N VAL A 109 -22.81 10.02 1.31
CA VAL A 109 -21.86 8.96 0.99
C VAL A 109 -20.55 9.30 1.68
N GLY A 110 -19.94 8.37 2.41
CA GLY A 110 -18.71 8.64 3.16
C GLY A 110 -17.47 8.85 2.26
N LEU A 111 -16.36 9.26 2.87
CA LEU A 111 -15.07 9.38 2.18
C LEU A 111 -14.55 8.01 1.71
N PRO A 112 -13.82 7.94 0.59
CA PRO A 112 -13.14 6.71 0.18
C PRO A 112 -11.94 6.44 1.10
N PHE A 113 -11.68 5.16 1.38
CA PHE A 113 -10.65 4.73 2.31
C PHE A 113 -10.05 3.35 1.97
N GLY A 114 -8.90 3.07 2.56
CA GLY A 114 -8.26 1.76 2.48
C GLY A 114 -7.60 1.49 1.11
N PRO A 115 -7.23 0.23 0.83
CA PRO A 115 -6.39 -0.10 -0.32
C PRO A 115 -7.10 0.09 -1.68
N LYS A 116 -8.40 -0.21 -1.75
CA LYS A 116 -9.14 -0.27 -3.01
C LYS A 116 -9.21 1.06 -3.77
N PRO A 117 -9.55 2.21 -3.17
CA PRO A 117 -9.59 3.47 -3.90
C PRO A 117 -8.22 3.84 -4.49
N ARG A 118 -7.11 3.50 -3.82
CA ARG A 118 -5.75 3.74 -4.34
C ARG A 118 -5.49 2.97 -5.63
N LEU A 119 -5.89 1.70 -5.67
CA LEU A 119 -5.74 0.83 -6.84
C LEU A 119 -6.67 1.27 -7.97
N ILE A 120 -7.92 1.61 -7.65
CA ILE A 120 -8.88 2.17 -8.61
C ILE A 120 -8.30 3.44 -9.24
N MET A 121 -7.78 4.36 -8.43
CA MET A 121 -7.15 5.58 -8.91
C MET A 121 -5.97 5.30 -9.83
N ALA A 122 -5.06 4.42 -9.43
CA ALA A 122 -3.89 4.08 -10.23
C ALA A 122 -4.29 3.52 -11.61
N TYR A 123 -5.31 2.66 -11.64
CA TYR A 123 -5.82 2.11 -12.88
C TYR A 123 -6.51 3.16 -13.76
N LEU A 124 -7.46 3.92 -13.22
CA LEU A 124 -8.20 4.93 -13.99
C LEU A 124 -7.25 6.00 -14.55
N ASN A 125 -6.29 6.46 -13.75
CA ASN A 125 -5.26 7.38 -14.21
C ASN A 125 -4.46 6.81 -15.39
N THR A 126 -4.13 5.51 -15.34
CA THR A 126 -3.40 4.82 -16.41
C THR A 126 -4.21 4.77 -17.71
N GLU A 127 -5.49 4.41 -17.63
CA GLU A 127 -6.34 4.34 -18.80
C GLU A 127 -6.59 5.73 -19.42
N ALA A 128 -6.72 6.78 -18.61
CA ALA A 128 -6.82 8.16 -19.12
C ALA A 128 -5.55 8.59 -19.87
N LEU A 129 -4.38 8.32 -19.28
CA LEU A 129 -3.10 8.65 -19.90
C LEU A 129 -2.89 7.85 -21.19
N ARG A 130 -3.28 6.58 -21.20
CA ARG A 130 -3.23 5.73 -22.41
C ARG A 130 -4.17 6.22 -23.50
N ALA A 131 -5.39 6.63 -23.13
CA ALA A 131 -6.37 7.17 -24.07
C ALA A 131 -6.06 8.60 -24.53
N GLY A 132 -5.17 9.32 -23.82
CA GLY A 132 -4.95 10.75 -24.06
C GLY A 132 -6.19 11.59 -23.79
N SER A 133 -7.11 11.11 -22.94
CA SER A 133 -8.45 11.67 -22.76
C SER A 133 -8.86 11.70 -21.29
N ALA A 134 -9.57 12.77 -20.91
CA ALA A 134 -10.24 12.86 -19.62
C ALA A 134 -11.47 11.95 -19.53
N GLU A 135 -11.95 11.40 -20.66
CA GLU A 135 -13.06 10.45 -20.74
C GLU A 135 -12.52 9.08 -21.17
N ILE A 136 -12.78 8.07 -20.36
CA ILE A 136 -12.21 6.73 -20.46
C ILE A 136 -13.36 5.75 -20.64
N GLU A 137 -13.29 4.90 -21.65
CA GLU A 137 -14.16 3.73 -21.74
C GLU A 137 -13.69 2.67 -20.74
N VAL A 138 -14.59 2.23 -19.86
CA VAL A 138 -14.27 1.20 -18.86
C VAL A 138 -14.84 -0.14 -19.29
N GLN A 139 -14.19 -1.22 -18.81
CA GLN A 139 -14.50 -2.63 -19.10
C GLN A 139 -16.00 -2.96 -19.11
N ASP A 140 -16.41 -4.02 -19.82
CA ASP A 140 -17.83 -4.41 -19.97
C ASP A 140 -18.56 -4.78 -18.65
N SER A 141 -17.82 -4.97 -17.54
CA SER A 141 -18.42 -5.26 -16.23
C SER A 141 -17.51 -4.91 -15.04
N LEU A 142 -18.13 -4.70 -13.87
CA LEU A 142 -17.43 -4.55 -12.59
C LEU A 142 -16.49 -5.73 -12.30
N THR A 143 -16.91 -6.96 -12.63
CA THR A 143 -16.08 -8.15 -12.40
C THR A 143 -14.84 -8.14 -13.28
N ALA A 144 -14.95 -7.74 -14.55
CA ALA A 144 -13.81 -7.58 -15.45
C ALA A 144 -12.85 -6.49 -14.93
N PHE A 145 -13.40 -5.36 -14.47
CA PHE A 145 -12.63 -4.30 -13.82
C PHE A 145 -11.86 -4.80 -12.58
N ILE A 146 -12.52 -5.53 -11.68
CA ILE A 146 -11.88 -6.10 -10.48
C ILE A 146 -10.75 -7.08 -10.84
N LYS A 147 -10.96 -7.91 -11.87
CA LYS A 147 -9.91 -8.81 -12.38
C LYS A 147 -8.73 -8.02 -12.92
N ARG A 148 -8.96 -6.93 -13.66
CA ARG A 148 -7.89 -6.07 -14.19
C ARG A 148 -7.09 -5.36 -13.08
N LEU A 149 -7.72 -5.08 -11.94
CA LEU A 149 -7.04 -4.62 -10.73
C LEU A 149 -6.25 -5.73 -10.00
N ASN A 150 -6.20 -6.95 -10.53
CA ASN A 150 -5.62 -8.14 -9.90
C ASN A 150 -6.19 -8.44 -8.50
N LEU A 151 -7.50 -8.20 -8.33
CA LEU A 151 -8.20 -8.45 -7.07
C LEU A 151 -9.05 -9.73 -7.13
N SER A 152 -9.32 -10.34 -5.97
CA SER A 152 -10.24 -11.47 -5.89
C SER A 152 -11.65 -11.04 -6.33
N THR A 153 -12.32 -11.91 -7.10
CA THR A 153 -13.71 -11.71 -7.52
C THR A 153 -14.70 -12.41 -6.61
N ASP A 154 -14.34 -12.61 -5.34
CA ASP A 154 -15.27 -13.09 -4.34
C ASP A 154 -16.32 -12.01 -4.00
N GLY A 155 -17.46 -12.42 -3.44
CA GLY A 155 -18.55 -11.49 -3.16
C GLY A 155 -18.18 -10.38 -2.18
N ARG A 156 -17.20 -10.59 -1.29
CA ARG A 156 -16.76 -9.56 -0.34
C ARG A 156 -15.95 -8.49 -1.06
N SER A 157 -14.94 -8.88 -1.84
CA SER A 157 -14.12 -7.97 -2.63
C SER A 157 -14.94 -7.18 -3.64
N ILE A 158 -15.90 -7.82 -4.32
CA ILE A 158 -16.83 -7.13 -5.22
C ILE A 158 -17.62 -6.04 -4.48
N ARG A 159 -18.20 -6.36 -3.31
CA ARG A 159 -18.93 -5.37 -2.50
C ARG A 159 -18.05 -4.23 -2.02
N THR A 160 -16.82 -4.51 -1.60
CA THR A 160 -15.88 -3.48 -1.15
C THR A 160 -15.44 -2.57 -2.29
N VAL A 161 -15.07 -3.12 -3.45
CA VAL A 161 -14.70 -2.29 -4.62
C VAL A 161 -15.86 -1.41 -5.06
N ARG A 162 -17.08 -1.96 -5.06
CA ARG A 162 -18.30 -1.21 -5.37
C ARG A 162 -18.53 -0.05 -4.41
N ASP A 163 -18.44 -0.28 -3.11
CA ASP A 163 -18.58 0.77 -2.08
C ASP A 163 -17.51 1.86 -2.26
N GLN A 164 -16.27 1.48 -2.55
CA GLN A 164 -15.19 2.46 -2.72
C GLN A 164 -15.28 3.24 -4.04
N LEU A 165 -15.77 2.63 -5.12
CA LEU A 165 -16.14 3.35 -6.34
C LEU A 165 -17.26 4.35 -6.09
N ALA A 166 -18.27 3.94 -5.31
CA ALA A 166 -19.38 4.81 -4.95
C ALA A 166 -18.90 6.06 -4.19
N ARG A 167 -18.03 5.85 -3.19
CA ARG A 167 -17.42 6.92 -2.40
C ARG A 167 -16.52 7.82 -3.23
N LEU A 168 -15.70 7.26 -4.14
CA LEU A 168 -14.89 8.04 -5.07
C LEU A 168 -15.74 8.90 -6.01
N SER A 169 -16.86 8.36 -6.51
CA SER A 169 -17.77 9.06 -7.43
C SER A 169 -18.53 10.19 -6.76
N ALA A 170 -18.85 10.04 -5.47
CA ALA A 170 -19.55 11.07 -4.71
C ALA A 170 -18.60 12.12 -4.10
N SER A 171 -17.28 11.90 -4.08
CA SER A 171 -16.34 12.80 -3.40
C SER A 171 -15.79 13.87 -4.34
N ASP A 172 -15.62 15.08 -3.80
CA ASP A 172 -14.89 16.18 -4.43
C ASP A 172 -13.45 16.22 -3.90
N PHE A 173 -12.50 16.46 -4.80
CA PHE A 173 -11.08 16.55 -4.47
C PHE A 173 -10.57 17.97 -4.76
N ARG A 174 -9.72 18.49 -3.87
CA ARG A 174 -8.94 19.70 -4.11
C ARG A 174 -7.46 19.37 -3.93
N LEU A 175 -6.69 19.63 -4.97
CA LEU A 175 -5.26 19.40 -5.02
C LEU A 175 -4.58 20.76 -4.98
N GLY A 176 -3.88 21.04 -3.89
CA GLY A 176 -3.16 22.28 -3.67
C GLY A 176 -1.65 22.10 -3.79
N TYR A 177 -1.00 23.07 -4.42
CA TYR A 177 0.44 23.25 -4.40
C TYR A 177 0.76 24.65 -3.90
N ALA A 178 1.48 24.77 -2.79
CA ALA A 178 1.81 26.05 -2.18
C ALA A 178 3.32 26.20 -1.98
N GLN A 179 3.92 27.29 -2.47
CA GLN A 179 5.34 27.61 -2.31
C GLN A 179 5.51 29.11 -2.06
N GLY A 180 6.02 29.49 -0.88
CA GLY A 180 6.06 30.89 -0.47
C GLY A 180 4.64 31.45 -0.32
N ASP A 181 4.40 32.62 -0.92
CA ASP A 181 3.08 33.29 -0.89
C ASP A 181 2.17 32.87 -2.07
N GLU A 182 2.66 32.01 -2.97
CA GLU A 182 1.89 31.50 -4.11
C GLU A 182 1.24 30.15 -3.80
N ALA A 183 -0.04 30.01 -4.15
CA ALA A 183 -0.76 28.75 -4.04
C ALA A 183 -1.68 28.52 -5.24
N THR A 184 -1.60 27.33 -5.82
CA THR A 184 -2.50 26.87 -6.89
C THR A 184 -3.40 25.77 -6.33
N THR A 185 -4.70 25.86 -6.61
CA THR A 185 -5.67 24.81 -6.23
C THR A 185 -6.40 24.31 -7.46
N ILE A 186 -6.38 22.99 -7.65
CA ILE A 186 -7.08 22.30 -8.72
C ILE A 186 -8.29 21.60 -8.10
N LYS A 187 -9.49 21.95 -8.56
CA LYS A 187 -10.70 21.17 -8.25
C LYS A 187 -10.72 19.96 -9.17
N ALA A 188 -10.72 18.78 -8.57
CA ALA A 188 -10.74 17.51 -9.27
C ALA A 188 -12.03 16.76 -8.99
N THR A 189 -12.71 16.37 -10.06
CA THR A 189 -13.78 15.37 -10.04
C THR A 189 -13.27 14.16 -10.79
N ILE A 190 -13.28 13.00 -10.12
CA ILE A 190 -12.52 11.84 -10.58
C ILE A 190 -13.43 10.78 -11.20
N ILE A 191 -14.68 10.63 -10.75
CA ILE A 191 -15.60 9.67 -11.39
C ILE A 191 -16.93 10.38 -11.61
N MET A 192 -17.16 10.86 -12.83
CA MET A 192 -18.48 11.32 -13.25
C MET A 192 -19.27 10.15 -13.84
N GLY A 193 -20.42 9.82 -13.23
CA GLY A 193 -21.37 8.84 -13.77
C GLY A 193 -21.19 7.43 -13.22
N PHE A 194 -21.67 7.18 -12.00
CA PHE A 194 -21.83 5.82 -11.47
C PHE A 194 -23.22 5.69 -10.87
N ASN A 195 -23.96 4.62 -11.20
CA ASN A 195 -25.21 4.34 -10.49
C ASN A 195 -24.87 3.83 -9.10
N LEU A 196 -25.01 4.71 -8.10
CA LEU A 196 -24.66 4.44 -6.70
C LEU A 196 -25.67 3.51 -6.01
N TRP A 197 -26.84 3.30 -6.63
CA TRP A 197 -27.96 2.61 -6.02
C TRP A 197 -28.31 1.37 -6.80
N PHE A 198 -28.13 0.25 -6.13
CA PHE A 198 -28.20 -1.03 -6.78
C PHE A 198 -29.37 -1.84 -6.28
N PRO A 199 -29.97 -2.67 -7.14
CA PRO A 199 -30.97 -3.62 -6.70
C PRO A 199 -30.38 -4.60 -5.68
N LYS A 200 -31.22 -5.05 -4.74
CA LYS A 200 -30.86 -6.06 -3.73
C LYS A 200 -30.63 -7.45 -4.35
N ASP A 201 -31.10 -7.68 -5.57
CA ASP A 201 -30.95 -8.96 -6.26
C ASP A 201 -29.59 -9.06 -6.97
N LEU A 202 -28.79 -10.05 -6.56
CA LEU A 202 -27.49 -10.37 -7.15
C LEU A 202 -27.60 -10.85 -8.60
N ARG A 203 -28.78 -11.25 -9.07
CA ARG A 203 -29.04 -11.65 -10.46
C ARG A 203 -29.27 -10.45 -11.39
N GLN A 204 -29.58 -9.28 -10.84
CA GLN A 204 -29.78 -8.08 -11.66
C GLN A 204 -28.42 -7.51 -12.06
N ARG A 205 -28.16 -7.47 -13.37
CA ARG A 205 -26.93 -6.87 -13.91
C ARG A 205 -26.90 -5.40 -13.49
N VAL A 206 -25.88 -5.08 -12.70
CA VAL A 206 -25.52 -3.71 -12.37
C VAL A 206 -25.07 -3.04 -13.64
N LEU A 207 -25.67 -1.90 -13.99
CA LEU A 207 -25.16 -1.04 -15.05
C LEU A 207 -23.82 -0.46 -14.58
N TRP A 208 -22.75 -1.18 -14.90
CA TRP A 208 -21.42 -0.64 -14.92
C TRP A 208 -21.42 0.50 -15.96
N PRO A 209 -20.98 1.72 -15.60
CA PRO A 209 -20.97 2.80 -16.57
C PRO A 209 -20.06 2.41 -17.75
N SER A 210 -20.43 2.79 -18.97
CA SER A 210 -19.58 2.54 -20.13
C SER A 210 -18.37 3.47 -20.17
N SER A 211 -18.46 4.64 -19.51
CA SER A 211 -17.35 5.58 -19.39
C SER A 211 -17.18 6.17 -18.00
N VAL A 212 -15.94 6.50 -17.65
CA VAL A 212 -15.54 7.28 -16.47
C VAL A 212 -14.91 8.57 -16.97
N LYS A 213 -15.33 9.70 -16.42
CA LYS A 213 -14.82 11.01 -16.83
C LYS A 213 -14.20 11.79 -15.67
N PHE A 214 -12.98 12.25 -15.91
CA PHE A 214 -12.24 13.20 -15.11
C PHE A 214 -12.64 14.64 -15.45
N SER A 215 -12.56 15.53 -14.47
CA SER A 215 -12.54 16.96 -14.74
C SER A 215 -11.31 17.30 -15.63
N PRO A 216 -11.44 18.16 -16.65
CA PRO A 216 -10.32 18.52 -17.53
C PRO A 216 -9.07 18.98 -16.77
N ALA A 217 -9.24 19.83 -15.75
CA ALA A 217 -8.15 20.33 -14.93
C ALA A 217 -7.38 19.22 -14.17
N TYR A 218 -8.08 18.18 -13.71
CA TYR A 218 -7.41 17.02 -13.11
C TYR A 218 -6.63 16.22 -14.14
N PHE A 219 -7.19 16.01 -15.34
CA PHE A 219 -6.50 15.29 -16.40
C PHE A 219 -5.23 16.04 -16.86
N GLU A 220 -5.31 17.35 -17.07
CA GLU A 220 -4.14 18.19 -17.39
C GLU A 220 -3.05 18.09 -16.30
N SER A 221 -3.46 18.17 -15.03
CA SER A 221 -2.55 17.98 -13.89
C SER A 221 -1.94 16.58 -13.88
N LEU A 222 -2.73 15.54 -14.16
CA LEU A 222 -2.27 14.16 -14.21
C LEU A 222 -1.21 13.96 -15.29
N VAL A 223 -1.39 14.52 -16.49
CA VAL A 223 -0.40 14.46 -17.57
C VAL A 223 0.96 15.02 -17.12
N GLN A 224 0.96 16.11 -16.35
CA GLN A 224 2.18 16.76 -15.87
C GLN A 224 2.81 16.07 -14.66
N HIS A 225 2.00 15.41 -13.83
CA HIS A 225 2.38 14.96 -12.49
C HIS A 225 2.20 13.46 -12.25
N ALA A 226 2.07 12.65 -13.30
CA ALA A 226 1.99 11.20 -13.19
C ALA A 226 3.31 10.58 -12.70
N VAL A 227 3.18 9.65 -11.75
CA VAL A 227 4.26 8.84 -11.19
C VAL A 227 4.03 7.39 -11.64
N PRO A 228 4.94 6.77 -12.40
CA PRO A 228 4.83 5.38 -12.78
C PRO A 228 5.14 4.47 -11.58
N LEU A 229 4.34 3.44 -11.40
CA LEU A 229 4.38 2.46 -10.32
C LEU A 229 4.32 1.05 -10.94
N ASN A 230 5.11 0.11 -10.42
CA ASN A 230 5.12 -1.26 -10.91
C ASN A 230 3.78 -1.96 -10.60
N GLU A 231 3.09 -2.48 -11.62
CA GLU A 231 1.77 -3.10 -11.47
C GLU A 231 1.81 -4.32 -10.54
N THR A 232 2.85 -5.17 -10.67
CA THR A 232 3.07 -6.35 -9.84
C THR A 232 3.26 -5.98 -8.37
N ALA A 233 4.02 -4.91 -8.09
CA ALA A 233 4.20 -4.41 -6.72
C ALA A 233 2.87 -3.93 -6.12
N LEU A 234 2.08 -3.16 -6.86
CA LEU A 234 0.76 -2.70 -6.39
C LEU A 234 -0.20 -3.85 -6.12
N SER A 235 -0.21 -4.87 -6.99
CA SER A 235 -1.00 -6.09 -6.82
C SER A 235 -0.61 -6.83 -5.53
N ALA A 236 0.70 -7.00 -5.29
CA ALA A 236 1.23 -7.66 -4.10
C ALA A 236 0.94 -6.89 -2.80
N LEU A 237 0.82 -5.57 -2.86
CA LEU A 237 0.51 -4.69 -1.73
C LEU A 237 -1.00 -4.38 -1.57
N SER A 238 -1.86 -4.94 -2.41
CA SER A 238 -3.30 -4.62 -2.56
C SER A 238 -4.19 -4.81 -1.31
N HIS A 239 -3.63 -5.23 -0.18
CA HIS A 239 -4.31 -5.41 1.10
C HIS A 239 -3.81 -4.48 2.20
N SER A 240 -2.78 -3.66 1.93
CA SER A 240 -2.20 -2.73 2.89
C SER A 240 -2.17 -1.33 2.30
N ALA A 241 -3.10 -0.49 2.76
CA ALA A 241 -3.21 0.89 2.30
C ALA A 241 -1.95 1.70 2.67
N MET A 242 -1.37 1.42 3.84
CA MET A 242 -0.11 2.03 4.26
C MET A 242 1.06 1.55 3.40
N ALA A 243 1.15 0.26 3.06
CA ALA A 243 2.23 -0.20 2.20
C ALA A 243 2.15 0.37 0.79
N LEU A 244 0.93 0.51 0.22
CA LEU A 244 0.72 1.19 -1.06
C LEU A 244 1.20 2.65 -1.03
N ASP A 245 0.88 3.39 0.04
CA ASP A 245 1.31 4.79 0.16
C ASP A 245 2.81 4.92 0.40
N ILE A 246 3.42 4.05 1.22
CA ILE A 246 4.87 4.02 1.42
C ILE A 246 5.58 3.70 0.09
N TYR A 247 5.10 2.70 -0.64
CA TYR A 247 5.66 2.33 -1.94
C TYR A 247 5.57 3.48 -2.94
N ALA A 248 4.39 4.10 -3.08
CA ALA A 248 4.19 5.23 -3.98
C ALA A 248 5.05 6.45 -3.59
N TRP A 249 5.17 6.73 -2.29
CA TRP A 249 6.03 7.79 -1.77
C TRP A 249 7.51 7.53 -2.05
N MET A 250 8.00 6.30 -1.84
CA MET A 250 9.38 5.92 -2.13
C MET A 250 9.66 5.99 -3.63
N ALA A 251 8.78 5.44 -4.47
CA ALA A 251 8.87 5.51 -5.92
C ALA A 251 8.92 6.95 -6.46
N GLN A 252 8.18 7.87 -5.81
CA GLN A 252 8.20 9.28 -6.14
C GLN A 252 9.45 10.00 -5.60
N ARG A 253 10.05 9.54 -4.50
CA ARG A 253 11.05 10.34 -3.76
C ARG A 253 12.49 9.89 -3.94
N LEU A 254 12.77 8.58 -3.92
CA LEU A 254 14.13 8.07 -3.72
C LEU A 254 15.09 8.49 -4.84
N HIS A 255 14.66 8.52 -6.10
CA HIS A 255 15.51 8.93 -7.23
C HIS A 255 15.88 10.42 -7.22
N ARG A 256 15.21 11.23 -6.39
CA ARG A 256 15.48 12.66 -6.21
C ARG A 256 16.35 12.95 -4.98
N VAL A 257 16.65 11.95 -4.16
CA VAL A 257 17.55 12.09 -3.00
C VAL A 257 18.97 12.27 -3.53
N ARG A 258 19.59 13.44 -3.29
CA ARG A 258 20.96 13.75 -3.72
C ARG A 258 22.01 13.25 -2.74
N THR A 259 21.73 13.42 -1.45
CA THR A 259 22.58 13.02 -0.33
C THR A 259 21.72 12.29 0.68
N ARG A 260 22.33 11.41 1.49
CA ARG A 260 21.64 10.70 2.58
C ARG A 260 20.77 11.66 3.39
N GLN A 261 19.46 11.41 3.46
CA GLN A 261 18.49 12.30 4.12
C GLN A 261 17.82 11.56 5.28
N LEU A 262 17.85 12.14 6.49
CA LEU A 262 17.04 11.66 7.60
C LEU A 262 15.61 12.17 7.47
N VAL A 263 14.63 11.28 7.50
CA VAL A 263 13.21 11.60 7.73
C VAL A 263 12.88 11.21 9.18
N PRO A 264 12.69 12.18 10.09
CA PRO A 264 12.39 11.89 11.49
C PRO A 264 11.09 11.11 11.66
N TRP A 265 10.98 10.33 12.74
CA TRP A 265 9.74 9.59 13.05
C TRP A 265 8.51 10.48 13.19
N VAL A 266 8.68 11.72 13.67
CA VAL A 266 7.59 12.70 13.76
C VAL A 266 7.05 13.02 12.37
N SER A 267 7.93 13.34 11.40
CA SER A 267 7.53 13.60 10.02
C SER A 267 6.92 12.39 9.32
N LEU A 268 7.42 11.18 9.60
CA LEU A 268 6.79 9.94 9.12
C LEU A 268 5.40 9.74 9.73
N HIS A 269 5.22 10.08 11.00
CA HIS A 269 3.92 9.99 11.68
C HIS A 269 2.93 11.04 11.16
N ASP A 270 3.38 12.28 10.92
CA ASP A 270 2.55 13.32 10.31
C ASP A 270 2.01 12.87 8.94
N GLN A 271 2.83 12.14 8.17
CA GLN A 271 2.47 11.68 6.84
C GLN A 271 1.65 10.37 6.83
N PHE A 272 2.04 9.36 7.62
CA PHE A 272 1.50 7.99 7.56
C PHE A 272 0.88 7.52 8.89
N GLY A 273 1.04 8.26 9.98
CA GLY A 273 0.68 7.85 11.34
C GLY A 273 -0.71 8.26 11.77
N GLN A 274 -1.51 8.80 10.87
CA GLN A 274 -2.84 9.26 11.24
C GLN A 274 -3.77 8.09 11.64
N GLY A 275 -4.51 8.30 12.73
CA GLY A 275 -5.27 7.25 13.41
C GLY A 275 -4.47 6.50 14.48
N TYR A 276 -3.17 6.80 14.62
CA TYR A 276 -2.34 6.29 15.71
C TYR A 276 -2.01 7.41 16.70
N ALA A 277 -2.64 7.38 17.88
CA ALA A 277 -2.27 8.29 18.97
C ALA A 277 -0.86 7.97 19.53
N ALA A 278 -0.49 6.70 19.59
CA ALA A 278 0.79 6.27 20.15
C ALA A 278 1.86 6.06 19.06
N MET A 279 2.96 6.82 19.14
CA MET A 279 4.11 6.74 18.25
C MET A 279 4.70 5.31 18.17
N PHE A 280 4.75 4.58 19.29
CA PHE A 280 5.24 3.20 19.31
C PHE A 280 4.43 2.27 18.41
N LYS A 281 3.08 2.32 18.51
CA LYS A 281 2.19 1.53 17.64
C LYS A 281 2.34 1.92 16.18
N PHE A 282 2.46 3.21 15.89
CA PHE A 282 2.74 3.67 14.53
C PHE A 282 4.04 3.08 13.99
N ARG A 283 5.15 3.21 14.71
CA ARG A 283 6.46 2.67 14.30
C ARG A 283 6.38 1.17 14.02
N GLN A 284 5.67 0.41 14.86
CA GLN A 284 5.48 -1.03 14.66
C GLN A 284 4.76 -1.33 13.34
N VAL A 285 3.62 -0.68 13.08
CA VAL A 285 2.84 -0.92 11.85
C VAL A 285 3.58 -0.41 10.61
N PHE A 286 4.23 0.75 10.71
CA PHE A 286 5.02 1.33 9.62
C PHE A 286 6.16 0.40 9.22
N LYS A 287 6.92 -0.15 10.18
CA LYS A 287 8.01 -1.10 9.90
C LYS A 287 7.50 -2.37 9.22
N THR A 288 6.35 -2.90 9.65
CA THR A 288 5.73 -4.05 8.98
C THR A 288 5.37 -3.73 7.54
N ALA A 289 4.73 -2.58 7.29
CA ALA A 289 4.38 -2.15 5.94
C ALA A 289 5.63 -1.90 5.08
N LEU A 290 6.64 -1.25 5.64
CA LEU A 290 7.92 -0.99 4.97
C LEU A 290 8.65 -2.29 4.59
N GLY A 291 8.59 -3.32 5.43
CA GLY A 291 9.13 -4.64 5.09
C GLY A 291 8.44 -5.27 3.87
N GLN A 292 7.11 -5.08 3.73
CA GLN A 292 6.39 -5.52 2.54
C GLN A 292 6.82 -4.72 1.31
N VAL A 293 7.03 -3.41 1.45
CA VAL A 293 7.49 -2.54 0.36
C VAL A 293 8.89 -2.93 -0.10
N ALA A 294 9.82 -3.17 0.82
CA ALA A 294 11.18 -3.60 0.51
C ALA A 294 11.21 -4.92 -0.29
N ALA A 295 10.27 -5.83 0.00
CA ALA A 295 10.16 -7.09 -0.73
C ALA A 295 9.72 -6.91 -2.19
N VAL A 296 9.03 -5.81 -2.55
CA VAL A 296 8.54 -5.55 -3.92
C VAL A 296 9.18 -4.32 -4.56
N TYR A 297 10.23 -3.79 -3.94
CA TYR A 297 11.05 -2.71 -4.47
C TYR A 297 12.52 -2.95 -4.07
N PRO A 298 13.17 -3.97 -4.65
CA PRO A 298 14.47 -4.45 -4.20
C PRO A 298 15.60 -3.42 -4.32
N GLU A 299 15.48 -2.46 -5.24
CA GLU A 299 16.47 -1.38 -5.43
C GLU A 299 16.32 -0.24 -4.41
N ALA A 300 15.25 -0.23 -3.61
CA ALA A 300 15.00 0.81 -2.62
C ALA A 300 16.01 0.75 -1.47
N ARG A 301 16.83 1.80 -1.34
CA ARG A 301 17.87 1.90 -0.32
C ARG A 301 17.43 2.83 0.81
N PHE A 302 17.33 2.28 2.02
CA PHE A 302 16.98 3.02 3.23
C PHE A 302 17.56 2.33 4.48
N ASP A 303 17.75 3.10 5.56
CA ASP A 303 18.15 2.55 6.87
C ASP A 303 17.18 3.00 7.95
N LEU A 304 16.71 2.06 8.78
CA LEU A 304 15.94 2.39 9.98
C LEU A 304 16.89 2.80 11.11
N HIS A 305 16.58 3.91 11.75
CA HIS A 305 17.35 4.47 12.86
C HIS A 305 16.43 4.83 14.03
N GLU A 306 16.98 5.01 15.23
CA GLU A 306 16.21 5.39 16.41
C GLU A 306 15.45 6.72 16.20
N LYS A 307 16.09 7.67 15.51
CA LYS A 307 15.54 9.01 15.21
C LYS A 307 14.55 9.03 14.03
N GLY A 308 14.56 8.04 13.15
CA GLY A 308 13.74 8.04 11.94
C GLY A 308 14.18 7.02 10.90
N MET A 309 14.05 7.38 9.63
CA MET A 309 14.51 6.57 8.50
C MET A 309 15.43 7.40 7.61
N TYR A 310 16.62 6.88 7.32
CA TYR A 310 17.49 7.45 6.30
C TYR A 310 17.06 6.98 4.93
N LEU A 311 16.94 7.92 4.00
CA LEU A 311 16.72 7.65 2.59
C LEU A 311 18.03 7.82 1.82
N HIS A 312 18.27 6.94 0.87
CA HIS A 312 19.37 7.04 -0.08
C HIS A 312 18.81 7.22 -1.50
N ASN A 313 19.67 7.66 -2.42
CA ASN A 313 19.32 7.66 -3.83
C ASN A 313 19.01 6.22 -4.29
N SER A 314 17.90 5.99 -4.96
CA SER A 314 17.59 4.71 -5.61
C SER A 314 16.95 4.95 -6.97
N PRO A 315 17.15 4.08 -7.96
CA PRO A 315 16.42 4.16 -9.22
C PRO A 315 14.91 4.02 -8.96
N PRO A 316 14.04 4.67 -9.75
CA PRO A 316 12.59 4.47 -9.66
C PRO A 316 12.23 3.02 -10.04
N PRO A 317 11.11 2.46 -9.53
CA PRO A 317 10.73 1.06 -9.77
C PRO A 317 10.29 0.79 -11.22
N VAL A 318 10.01 1.85 -11.97
CA VAL A 318 9.74 1.83 -13.41
C VAL A 318 10.54 2.98 -14.02
N LEU A 319 11.39 2.67 -14.99
CA LEU A 319 12.16 3.70 -15.70
C LEU A 319 11.22 4.53 -16.58
N LYS A 320 11.44 5.85 -16.63
CA LYS A 320 10.74 6.70 -17.59
C LYS A 320 11.16 6.27 -18.99
N LYS A 321 10.26 5.64 -19.74
CA LYS A 321 10.41 5.54 -21.18
C LYS A 321 10.32 6.96 -21.74
N LEU A 322 11.32 7.37 -22.51
CA LEU A 322 11.19 8.51 -23.41
C LEU A 322 10.05 8.15 -24.36
N VAL A 323 8.86 8.72 -24.15
CA VAL A 323 7.81 8.66 -25.15
C VAL A 323 8.32 9.51 -26.31
N THR A 324 8.90 8.89 -27.31
CA THR A 324 9.11 9.53 -28.61
C THR A 324 7.73 9.98 -29.06
N LYS A 325 7.53 11.29 -29.14
CA LYS A 325 6.27 11.90 -29.60
C LYS A 325 5.79 11.16 -30.85
N LEU A 326 4.61 10.57 -30.79
CA LEU A 326 3.80 10.28 -31.96
C LEU A 326 3.31 11.60 -32.55
#